data_AF-A0A5Q0TWZ6-F1
#
_entry.id   AF-A0A5Q0TWZ6-F1
#
_cell.length_a   1.000
_cell.length_b   1.000
_cell.length_c   1.000
_cell.angle_alpha   90.00
_cell.angle_beta   90.00
_cell.angle_gamma   90.00
#
_symmetry.space_group_name_H-M   'P 1'
#
loop_
_entity.id
_entity.type
_entity.pdbx_description
1 polymer ?
#
loop_
_entity_poly.entity_id
_entity_poly.type
_entity_poly.pdbx_seq_one_letter_code
_entity_poly.pdbx_strand_id
1 'polypeptide(L)'
;MVTYKPIQVDSEPYLEYIGKHKRAFDIYEDLYPVKLFEDFVQVEGRQGGMFRCGCNVTKDELSPARFALFFPTQDDLQLLHNPQQQLEAAFDFFRKVEGRAEVKVNYHLIEKFFGKNPDFRGIYFIAVGVDAQTEISESRLKLFIHLHDAPDKIESAIALCGDSPTLRAFLINNDLLVGFDFYLDGRSEIEVYPTIYQEELQRADIQSRILPLLPPRALPLLKQCEVLQIGFSPANKSNILYFDFVRDSNTFIDNLGNEMAKKVHAYYRHQPVKHVLVGVSEKDLYASSIEKVKLYYFKK
;
A
#
# COMPACT_ATOMS: atom_id res chain seq x y z
N MET A 1 -13.41 -13.21 35.85
CA MET A 1 -13.90 -12.50 34.65
C MET A 1 -12.95 -11.34 34.43
N VAL A 2 -11.93 -11.52 33.57
CA VAL A 2 -10.96 -10.45 33.28
C VAL A 2 -11.54 -9.62 32.15
N THR A 3 -12.07 -8.45 32.48
CA THR A 3 -12.49 -7.46 31.49
C THR A 3 -11.25 -6.76 30.97
N TYR A 4 -10.70 -7.25 29.85
CA TYR A 4 -9.74 -6.48 29.07
C TYR A 4 -10.45 -5.20 28.61
N LYS A 5 -10.08 -4.05 29.18
CA LYS A 5 -10.37 -2.76 28.55
C LYS A 5 -9.50 -2.69 27.29
N PRO A 6 -10.07 -2.46 26.08
CA PRO A 6 -9.24 -2.15 24.93
C PRO A 6 -8.44 -0.90 25.27
N ILE A 7 -7.14 -0.91 24.98
CA ILE A 7 -6.32 0.29 25.04
C ILE A 7 -6.87 1.19 23.92
N GLN A 8 -7.73 2.15 24.27
CA GLN A 8 -8.11 3.22 23.36
C GLN A 8 -6.85 4.03 23.11
N VAL A 9 -6.25 3.83 21.94
CA VAL A 9 -5.17 4.67 21.46
C VAL A 9 -5.80 5.95 20.93
N ASP A 10 -5.11 7.08 21.08
CA ASP A 10 -5.56 8.34 20.50
C ASP A 10 -5.29 8.34 18.99
N SER A 11 -6.25 8.80 18.18
CA SER A 11 -6.08 8.98 16.73
C SER A 11 -5.44 10.34 16.38
N GLU A 12 -5.32 11.26 17.34
CA GLU A 12 -4.67 12.57 17.18
C GLU A 12 -3.27 12.49 16.53
N PRO A 13 -2.38 11.54 16.88
CA PRO A 13 -1.06 11.45 16.25
C PRO A 13 -1.11 11.19 14.73
N TYR A 14 -2.12 10.47 14.24
CA TYR A 14 -2.29 10.22 12.81
C TYR A 14 -2.84 11.46 12.11
N LEU A 15 -3.82 12.13 12.70
CA LEU A 15 -4.39 13.38 12.16
C LEU A 15 -3.34 14.50 12.12
N GLU A 16 -2.51 14.62 13.16
CA GLU A 16 -1.39 15.56 13.18
C GLU A 16 -0.40 15.27 12.05
N TYR A 17 -0.11 13.98 11.81
CA TYR A 17 0.80 13.56 10.76
C TYR A 17 0.24 13.85 9.35
N ILE A 18 -1.06 13.63 9.13
CA ILE A 18 -1.76 14.08 7.90
C ILE A 18 -1.64 15.59 7.74
N GLY A 19 -1.95 16.38 8.79
CA GLY A 19 -1.90 17.84 8.72
C GLY A 19 -0.50 18.39 8.44
N LYS A 20 0.54 17.78 9.04
CA LYS A 20 1.95 18.12 8.75
C LYS A 20 2.31 17.79 7.29
N HIS A 21 1.89 16.63 6.79
CA HIS A 21 2.10 16.24 5.41
C HIS A 21 1.41 17.19 4.41
N LYS A 22 0.14 17.52 4.65
CA LYS A 22 -0.63 18.46 3.82
C LYS A 22 0.07 19.81 3.70
N ARG A 23 0.54 20.37 4.83
CA ARG A 23 1.28 21.65 4.84
C ARG A 23 2.64 21.57 4.15
N ALA A 24 3.34 20.44 4.25
CA ALA A 24 4.67 20.30 3.66
C ALA A 24 4.64 20.21 2.12
N PHE A 25 3.52 19.76 1.56
CA PHE A 25 3.36 19.51 0.12
C PHE A 25 2.17 20.24 -0.49
N ASP A 26 1.72 21.33 0.15
CA ASP A 26 0.67 22.23 -0.32
C ASP A 26 -0.62 21.52 -0.78
N ILE A 27 -1.06 20.51 -0.01
CA ILE A 27 -2.31 19.79 -0.29
C ILE A 27 -3.49 20.65 0.19
N TYR A 28 -4.39 20.99 -0.74
CA TYR A 28 -5.57 21.79 -0.47
C TYR A 28 -6.51 21.12 0.53
N GLU A 29 -7.13 21.92 1.41
CA GLU A 29 -8.05 21.44 2.44
C GLU A 29 -9.35 20.82 1.87
N ASP A 30 -9.79 21.30 0.70
CA ASP A 30 -10.98 20.85 -0.01
C ASP A 30 -10.68 19.74 -1.04
N LEU A 31 -9.45 19.22 -1.08
CA LEU A 31 -9.08 18.12 -1.97
C LEU A 31 -9.88 16.86 -1.61
N TYR A 32 -10.81 16.49 -2.46
CA TYR A 32 -11.69 15.35 -2.26
C TYR A 32 -10.97 14.02 -2.58
N PRO A 33 -11.11 12.93 -1.79
CA PRO A 33 -11.95 12.76 -0.59
C PRO A 33 -11.18 12.89 0.73
N VAL A 34 -10.10 13.68 0.79
CA VAL A 34 -9.15 13.69 1.93
C VAL A 34 -9.85 13.97 3.26
N LYS A 35 -10.80 14.91 3.30
CA LYS A 35 -11.50 15.23 4.55
C LYS A 35 -12.31 14.05 5.11
N LEU A 36 -13.02 13.32 4.25
CA LEU A 36 -13.76 12.12 4.66
C LEU A 36 -12.82 11.02 5.15
N PHE A 37 -11.61 10.94 4.59
CA PHE A 37 -10.59 10.02 5.07
C PHE A 37 -10.03 10.43 6.44
N GLU A 38 -9.82 11.72 6.70
CA GLU A 38 -9.47 12.21 8.05
C GLU A 38 -10.54 11.82 9.07
N ASP A 39 -11.82 11.97 8.74
CA ASP A 39 -12.93 11.58 9.63
C ASP A 39 -12.97 10.06 9.86
N PHE A 40 -12.65 9.25 8.85
CA PHE A 40 -12.46 7.81 8.99
C PHE A 40 -11.28 7.49 9.94
N VAL A 41 -10.13 8.13 9.76
CA VAL A 41 -8.95 7.96 10.62
C VAL A 41 -9.22 8.39 12.05
N GLN A 42 -10.00 9.44 12.26
CA GLN A 42 -10.36 9.92 13.59
C GLN A 42 -11.09 8.84 14.41
N VAL A 43 -11.93 8.03 13.76
CA VAL A 43 -12.68 6.95 14.39
C VAL A 43 -11.85 5.68 14.45
N GLU A 44 -11.40 5.18 13.30
CA GLU A 44 -10.78 3.86 13.18
C GLU A 44 -9.32 3.83 13.65
N GLY A 45 -8.63 4.98 13.60
CA GLY A 45 -7.26 5.10 14.11
C GLY A 45 -7.15 4.87 15.63
N ARG A 46 -8.27 4.96 16.37
CA ARG A 46 -8.30 4.68 17.82
C ARG A 46 -8.04 3.21 18.15
N GLN A 47 -8.22 2.34 17.16
CA GLN A 47 -7.90 0.92 17.29
C GLN A 47 -6.38 0.66 17.27
N GLY A 48 -5.56 1.67 16.96
CA GLY A 48 -4.11 1.54 16.80
C GLY A 48 -3.74 1.22 15.36
N GLY A 49 -2.76 0.34 15.18
CA GLY A 49 -2.29 -0.08 13.85
C GLY A 49 -1.14 0.78 13.35
N MET A 50 -1.11 1.03 12.04
CA MET A 50 -0.07 1.84 11.40
C MET A 50 -0.68 2.83 10.44
N PHE A 51 0.01 3.95 10.21
CA PHE A 51 -0.42 4.97 9.28
C PHE A 51 0.68 5.28 8.28
N ARG A 52 0.32 5.57 7.03
CA ARG A 52 1.26 5.84 5.95
C ARG A 52 0.84 7.06 5.16
N CYS A 53 1.76 8.01 5.02
CA CYS A 53 1.69 9.06 4.00
C CYS A 53 2.51 8.62 2.78
N GLY A 54 2.08 8.99 1.58
CA GLY A 54 2.76 8.61 0.34
C GLY A 54 2.85 9.74 -0.66
N CYS A 55 3.85 9.68 -1.53
CA CYS A 55 4.03 10.60 -2.64
C CYS A 55 4.34 9.82 -3.91
N ASN A 56 3.66 10.11 -5.01
CA ASN A 56 4.13 9.69 -6.32
C ASN A 56 4.92 10.82 -6.97
N VAL A 57 6.09 10.48 -7.47
CA VAL A 57 6.94 11.35 -8.27
C VAL A 57 6.88 10.85 -9.71
N THR A 58 6.61 11.75 -10.65
CA THR A 58 6.77 11.51 -12.09
C THR A 58 7.65 12.61 -12.66
N LYS A 59 8.91 12.30 -12.93
CA LYS A 59 9.96 13.28 -13.29
C LYS A 59 10.08 14.35 -12.20
N ASP A 60 9.63 15.55 -12.47
CA ASP A 60 9.61 16.73 -11.62
C ASP A 60 8.21 17.05 -11.06
N GLU A 61 7.19 16.25 -11.41
CA GLU A 61 5.84 16.37 -10.87
C GLU A 61 5.66 15.52 -9.61
N LEU A 62 4.84 16.02 -8.68
CA LEU A 62 4.55 15.40 -7.39
C LEU A 62 3.04 15.28 -7.18
N SER A 63 2.57 14.07 -6.87
CA SER A 63 1.22 13.79 -6.37
C SER A 63 1.32 13.32 -4.91
N PRO A 64 1.20 14.22 -3.93
CA PRO A 64 1.48 13.92 -2.52
C PRO A 64 0.24 13.46 -1.73
N ALA A 65 -0.98 13.62 -2.24
CA ALA A 65 -2.20 13.35 -1.46
C ALA A 65 -2.56 11.85 -1.40
N ARG A 66 -1.66 11.05 -0.81
CA ARG A 66 -1.82 9.60 -0.64
C ARG A 66 -1.71 9.25 0.83
N PHE A 67 -2.75 8.64 1.36
CA PHE A 67 -2.82 8.26 2.77
C PHE A 67 -3.36 6.85 2.91
N ALA A 68 -2.89 6.10 3.91
CA ALA A 68 -3.46 4.80 4.25
C ALA A 68 -3.37 4.54 5.75
N LEU A 69 -4.48 4.07 6.32
CA LEU A 69 -4.56 3.52 7.66
C LEU A 69 -4.53 1.99 7.53
N PHE A 70 -3.62 1.36 8.26
CA PHE A 70 -3.52 -0.07 8.42
C PHE A 70 -4.17 -0.41 9.74
N PHE A 71 -5.19 -1.25 9.71
CA PHE A 71 -5.73 -1.81 10.93
C PHE A 71 -4.64 -2.62 11.65
N PRO A 72 -4.73 -2.76 12.99
CA PRO A 72 -3.83 -3.64 13.72
C PRO A 72 -3.81 -5.05 13.13
N THR A 73 -2.62 -5.66 13.09
CA THR A 73 -2.46 -7.00 12.52
C THR A 73 -3.08 -8.07 13.42
N GLN A 74 -3.18 -9.29 12.90
CA GLN A 74 -3.53 -10.45 13.71
C GLN A 74 -2.59 -10.62 14.92
N ASP A 75 -1.31 -10.26 14.82
CA ASP A 75 -0.37 -10.33 15.94
C ASP A 75 -0.62 -9.23 16.99
N ASP A 76 -1.02 -8.03 16.56
CA ASP A 76 -1.33 -6.92 17.46
C ASP A 76 -2.61 -7.19 18.29
N LEU A 77 -3.64 -7.79 17.69
CA LEU A 77 -4.96 -7.98 18.33
C LEU A 77 -5.29 -9.41 18.76
N GLN A 78 -4.58 -10.42 18.25
CA GLN A 78 -4.81 -11.84 18.53
C GLN A 78 -6.30 -12.23 18.41
N LEU A 79 -6.94 -12.59 19.53
CA LEU A 79 -8.35 -13.00 19.60
C LEU A 79 -9.35 -11.86 19.28
N LEU A 80 -8.89 -10.61 19.28
CA LEU A 80 -9.70 -9.44 18.92
C LEU A 80 -9.58 -9.07 17.44
N HIS A 81 -8.75 -9.79 16.67
CA HIS A 81 -8.62 -9.56 15.23
C HIS A 81 -9.93 -9.94 14.51
N ASN A 82 -10.61 -8.94 13.94
CA ASN A 82 -11.89 -9.11 13.27
C ASN A 82 -11.87 -8.45 11.88
N PRO A 83 -11.37 -9.15 10.85
CA PRO A 83 -11.24 -8.61 9.50
C PRO A 83 -12.60 -8.29 8.86
N GLN A 84 -13.67 -8.97 9.26
CA GLN A 84 -15.02 -8.64 8.77
C GLN A 84 -15.43 -7.22 9.20
N GLN A 85 -15.30 -6.90 10.48
CA GLN A 85 -15.65 -5.58 11.00
C GLN A 85 -14.77 -4.47 10.40
N GLN A 86 -13.49 -4.75 10.17
CA GLN A 86 -12.56 -3.83 9.51
C GLN A 86 -12.98 -3.54 8.05
N LEU A 87 -13.44 -4.55 7.31
CA LEU A 87 -13.98 -4.37 5.95
C LEU A 87 -15.31 -3.61 5.95
N GLU A 88 -16.20 -3.88 6.91
CA GLU A 88 -17.45 -3.14 7.06
C GLU A 88 -17.18 -1.64 7.26
N ALA A 89 -16.23 -1.29 8.13
CA ALA A 89 -15.79 0.10 8.34
C ALA A 89 -15.18 0.73 7.07
N ALA A 90 -14.38 -0.02 6.31
CA ALA A 90 -13.84 0.43 5.03
C ALA A 90 -14.96 0.77 4.03
N PHE A 91 -15.95 -0.11 3.90
CA PHE A 91 -17.07 0.10 2.98
C PHE A 91 -18.04 1.18 3.45
N ASP A 92 -18.21 1.39 4.76
CA ASP A 92 -18.94 2.55 5.28
C ASP A 92 -18.27 3.86 4.88
N PHE A 93 -16.94 3.92 4.96
CA PHE A 93 -16.18 5.05 4.45
C PHE A 93 -16.36 5.23 2.93
N PHE A 94 -16.29 4.16 2.14
CA PHE A 94 -16.47 4.26 0.69
C PHE A 94 -17.88 4.74 0.32
N ARG A 95 -18.92 4.27 1.02
CA ARG A 95 -20.31 4.76 0.84
C ARG A 95 -20.45 6.25 1.15
N LYS A 96 -19.74 6.77 2.16
CA LYS A 96 -19.73 8.23 2.45
C LYS A 96 -19.12 9.00 1.28
N VAL A 97 -18.10 8.44 0.63
CA VAL A 97 -17.48 9.02 -0.56
C VAL A 97 -18.44 8.98 -1.76
N GLU A 98 -19.18 7.88 -1.94
CA GLU A 98 -20.23 7.80 -2.98
C GLU A 98 -21.43 8.74 -2.76
N GLY A 99 -21.52 9.39 -1.60
CA GLY A 99 -22.56 10.39 -1.33
C GLY A 99 -22.48 11.64 -2.22
N ARG A 100 -21.38 11.83 -2.96
CA ARG A 100 -21.18 12.93 -3.90
C ARG A 100 -21.67 12.53 -5.30
N ALA A 101 -22.49 13.36 -5.95
CA ALA A 101 -23.28 12.99 -7.12
C ALA A 101 -22.47 12.52 -8.34
N GLU A 102 -21.28 13.08 -8.56
CA GLU A 102 -20.39 12.70 -9.65
C GLU A 102 -19.54 11.45 -9.38
N VAL A 103 -19.55 10.94 -8.14
CA VAL A 103 -18.75 9.79 -7.72
C VAL A 103 -19.50 8.49 -7.99
N LYS A 104 -18.78 7.50 -8.53
CA LYS A 104 -19.25 6.12 -8.67
C LYS A 104 -18.14 5.17 -8.27
N VAL A 105 -18.39 4.29 -7.31
CA VAL A 105 -17.44 3.24 -6.94
C VAL A 105 -17.92 1.90 -7.50
N ASN A 106 -16.98 1.14 -8.08
CA ASN A 106 -17.26 -0.17 -8.65
C ASN A 106 -16.66 -1.28 -7.80
N TYR A 107 -17.53 -2.03 -7.11
CA TYR A 107 -17.15 -3.09 -6.17
C TYR A 107 -16.96 -4.48 -6.80
N HIS A 108 -17.14 -4.62 -8.12
CA HIS A 108 -17.17 -5.92 -8.78
C HIS A 108 -15.95 -6.82 -8.51
N LEU A 109 -14.74 -6.23 -8.47
CA LEU A 109 -13.52 -7.01 -8.21
C LEU A 109 -13.48 -7.55 -6.79
N ILE A 110 -13.88 -6.76 -5.79
CA ILE A 110 -13.89 -7.20 -4.39
C ILE A 110 -15.04 -8.20 -4.12
N GLU A 111 -16.19 -8.01 -4.77
CA GLU A 111 -17.31 -8.96 -4.75
C GLU A 111 -16.91 -10.31 -5.34
N LYS A 112 -16.19 -10.31 -6.47
CA LYS A 112 -15.64 -11.54 -7.06
C LYS A 112 -14.60 -12.21 -6.19
N PHE A 113 -13.75 -11.43 -5.51
CA PHE A 113 -12.71 -11.95 -4.64
C PHE A 113 -13.29 -12.71 -3.43
N PHE A 114 -14.33 -12.16 -2.80
CA PHE A 114 -14.99 -12.84 -1.68
C PHE A 114 -16.03 -13.89 -2.11
N GLY A 115 -16.61 -13.75 -3.30
CA GLY A 115 -17.67 -14.62 -3.78
C GLY A 115 -18.95 -14.55 -2.94
N LYS A 116 -19.80 -15.57 -3.04
CA LYS A 116 -21.13 -15.60 -2.39
C LYS A 116 -21.07 -15.85 -0.88
N ASN A 117 -20.03 -16.54 -0.41
CA ASN A 117 -19.85 -16.92 0.98
C ASN A 117 -18.49 -16.39 1.43
N PRO A 118 -18.42 -15.12 1.87
CA PRO A 118 -17.16 -14.52 2.32
C PRO A 118 -16.53 -15.35 3.43
N ASP A 119 -15.31 -15.79 3.19
CA ASP A 119 -14.44 -16.39 4.20
C ASP A 119 -13.35 -15.37 4.53
N PHE A 120 -13.10 -15.11 5.81
CA PHE A 120 -12.09 -14.14 6.26
C PHE A 120 -10.87 -14.80 6.89
N ARG A 121 -10.81 -16.14 6.92
CA ARG A 121 -9.63 -16.86 7.39
C ARG A 121 -8.41 -16.55 6.54
N GLY A 122 -7.27 -16.42 7.20
CA GLY A 122 -5.98 -16.10 6.58
C GLY A 122 -5.85 -14.66 6.08
N ILE A 123 -6.78 -13.76 6.42
CA ILE A 123 -6.53 -12.32 6.32
C ILE A 123 -5.68 -11.92 7.52
N TYR A 124 -4.46 -11.46 7.28
CA TYR A 124 -3.49 -11.06 8.32
C TYR A 124 -3.62 -9.59 8.73
N PHE A 125 -3.88 -8.71 7.75
CA PHE A 125 -4.27 -7.32 8.01
C PHE A 125 -5.09 -6.75 6.85
N ILE A 126 -5.80 -5.66 7.14
CA ILE A 126 -6.48 -4.80 6.15
C ILE A 126 -5.91 -3.38 6.25
N ALA A 127 -5.76 -2.71 5.11
CA ALA A 127 -5.48 -1.28 5.07
C ALA A 127 -6.43 -0.54 4.13
N VAL A 128 -6.82 0.66 4.52
CA VAL A 128 -7.74 1.52 3.79
C VAL A 128 -7.04 2.83 3.50
N GLY A 129 -7.16 3.32 2.27
CA GLY A 129 -6.46 4.52 1.87
C GLY A 129 -7.17 5.33 0.80
N VAL A 130 -6.59 6.49 0.52
CA VAL A 130 -6.97 7.40 -0.54
C VAL A 130 -5.73 7.78 -1.34
N ASP A 131 -5.93 7.99 -2.63
CA ASP A 131 -4.98 8.64 -3.54
C ASP A 131 -5.77 9.71 -4.27
N ALA A 132 -5.73 10.93 -3.72
CA ALA A 132 -6.49 12.07 -4.20
C ALA A 132 -5.68 12.82 -5.24
N GLN A 133 -6.36 13.21 -6.30
CA GLN A 133 -5.81 13.99 -7.42
C GLN A 133 -6.68 15.24 -7.62
N THR A 134 -6.13 16.26 -8.25
CA THR A 134 -6.88 17.48 -8.57
C THR A 134 -8.07 17.19 -9.49
N GLU A 135 -7.88 16.29 -10.45
CA GLU A 135 -8.96 15.72 -11.24
C GLU A 135 -9.64 14.59 -10.46
N ILE A 136 -10.94 14.74 -10.20
CA ILE A 136 -11.66 13.80 -9.33
C ILE A 136 -11.76 12.40 -9.96
N SER A 137 -11.83 12.29 -11.28
CA SER A 137 -11.87 11.00 -11.98
C SER A 137 -10.57 10.21 -11.86
N GLU A 138 -9.45 10.88 -11.58
CA GLU A 138 -8.14 10.26 -11.32
C GLU A 138 -7.89 9.99 -9.83
N SER A 139 -8.80 10.46 -8.96
CA SER A 139 -8.78 10.11 -7.55
C SER A 139 -9.32 8.70 -7.34
N ARG A 140 -8.82 8.02 -6.31
CA ARG A 140 -9.26 6.66 -5.97
C ARG A 140 -9.22 6.37 -4.48
N LEU A 141 -10.12 5.49 -4.08
CA LEU A 141 -10.07 4.80 -2.79
C LEU A 141 -9.22 3.54 -2.96
N LYS A 142 -8.56 3.12 -1.89
CA LYS A 142 -7.66 1.97 -1.90
C LYS A 142 -8.03 1.03 -0.75
N LEU A 143 -8.10 -0.26 -1.04
CA LEU A 143 -8.23 -1.31 -0.05
C LEU A 143 -7.08 -2.30 -0.26
N PHE A 144 -6.38 -2.64 0.81
CA PHE A 144 -5.35 -3.66 0.80
C PHE A 144 -5.73 -4.77 1.77
N ILE A 145 -5.57 -6.03 1.34
CA ILE A 145 -5.82 -7.22 2.13
C ILE A 145 -4.55 -8.06 2.07
N HIS A 146 -3.87 -8.24 3.20
CA HIS A 146 -2.74 -9.15 3.29
C HIS A 146 -3.25 -10.54 3.64
N LEU A 147 -2.95 -11.51 2.79
CA LEU A 147 -3.24 -12.92 2.97
C LEU A 147 -2.00 -13.64 3.50
N HIS A 148 -2.20 -14.47 4.51
CA HIS A 148 -1.21 -15.38 5.09
C HIS A 148 -1.84 -16.77 5.21
N ASP A 149 -1.18 -17.79 4.65
CA ASP A 149 -1.63 -19.19 4.66
C ASP A 149 -3.10 -19.38 4.19
N ALA A 150 -3.48 -18.65 3.14
CA ALA A 150 -4.82 -18.66 2.55
C ALA A 150 -4.80 -19.11 1.07
N PRO A 151 -4.40 -20.36 0.76
CA PRO A 151 -4.13 -20.79 -0.62
C PRO A 151 -5.30 -20.55 -1.59
N ASP A 152 -6.53 -20.90 -1.20
CA ASP A 152 -7.72 -20.71 -2.05
C ASP A 152 -7.98 -19.23 -2.41
N LYS A 153 -7.66 -18.32 -1.48
CA LYS A 153 -7.78 -16.87 -1.69
C LYS A 153 -6.66 -16.33 -2.55
N ILE A 154 -5.45 -16.83 -2.35
CA ILE A 154 -4.30 -16.49 -3.19
C ILE A 154 -4.60 -16.88 -4.64
N GLU A 155 -5.10 -18.09 -4.88
CA GLU A 155 -5.52 -18.52 -6.22
C GLU A 155 -6.63 -17.65 -6.80
N SER A 156 -7.62 -17.28 -5.98
CA SER A 156 -8.70 -16.37 -6.41
C SER A 156 -8.16 -14.98 -6.80
N ALA A 157 -7.26 -14.41 -6.02
CA ALA A 157 -6.62 -13.13 -6.32
C ALA A 157 -5.79 -13.19 -7.62
N ILE A 158 -5.01 -14.26 -7.81
CA ILE A 158 -4.21 -14.46 -9.02
C ILE A 158 -5.11 -14.63 -10.25
N ALA A 159 -6.18 -15.41 -10.14
CA ALA A 159 -7.14 -15.59 -11.24
C ALA A 159 -7.82 -14.27 -11.63
N LEU A 160 -8.13 -13.40 -10.66
CA LEU A 160 -8.71 -12.08 -10.91
C LEU A 160 -7.69 -11.09 -11.49
N CYS A 161 -6.44 -11.16 -11.04
CA CYS A 161 -5.38 -10.27 -11.49
C CYS A 161 -4.79 -10.69 -12.85
N GLY A 162 -4.90 -11.95 -13.22
CA GLY A 162 -4.26 -12.51 -14.41
C GLY A 162 -3.05 -13.36 -14.03
N ASP A 163 -3.20 -14.67 -14.18
CA ASP A 163 -2.13 -15.63 -13.92
C ASP A 163 -1.00 -15.49 -14.97
N SER A 164 0.25 -15.57 -14.52
CA SER A 164 1.40 -15.59 -15.40
C SER A 164 2.57 -16.38 -14.79
N PRO A 165 3.43 -17.01 -15.62
CA PRO A 165 4.61 -17.71 -15.12
C PRO A 165 5.52 -16.81 -14.27
N THR A 166 5.64 -15.52 -14.60
CA THR A 166 6.44 -14.56 -13.84
C THR A 166 5.84 -14.30 -12.46
N LEU A 167 4.53 -14.02 -12.37
CA LEU A 167 3.84 -13.87 -11.09
C LEU A 167 4.02 -15.13 -10.22
N ARG A 168 3.80 -16.30 -10.81
CA ARG A 168 4.02 -17.59 -10.13
C ARG A 168 5.47 -17.77 -9.71
N ALA A 169 6.45 -17.25 -10.44
CA ALA A 169 7.86 -17.31 -10.06
C ALA A 169 8.18 -16.48 -8.81
N PHE A 170 7.48 -15.36 -8.58
CA PHE A 170 7.66 -14.52 -7.39
C PHE A 170 6.83 -14.97 -6.18
N LEU A 171 5.83 -15.83 -6.38
CA LEU A 171 5.11 -16.48 -5.27
C LEU A 171 5.97 -17.61 -4.70
N ILE A 172 6.75 -17.29 -3.66
CA ILE A 172 7.70 -18.23 -3.03
C ILE A 172 7.21 -18.79 -1.68
N ASN A 173 6.20 -18.14 -1.09
CA ASN A 173 5.55 -18.45 0.16
C ASN A 173 4.03 -18.26 0.01
N ASN A 174 3.28 -18.45 1.09
CA ASN A 174 1.83 -18.21 1.13
C ASN A 174 1.49 -16.79 1.61
N ASP A 175 2.38 -15.81 1.39
CA ASP A 175 2.16 -14.41 1.72
C ASP A 175 1.87 -13.60 0.45
N LEU A 176 0.68 -13.02 0.40
CA LEU A 176 0.24 -12.22 -0.74
C LEU A 176 -0.54 -11.00 -0.26
N LEU A 177 -0.04 -9.81 -0.59
CA LEU A 177 -0.85 -8.60 -0.48
C LEU A 177 -1.73 -8.49 -1.73
N VAL A 178 -3.00 -8.14 -1.55
CA VAL A 178 -3.95 -7.86 -2.63
C VAL A 178 -4.43 -6.43 -2.47
N GLY A 179 -4.24 -5.61 -3.48
CA GLY A 179 -4.69 -4.23 -3.55
C GLY A 179 -5.87 -4.09 -4.50
N PHE A 180 -6.88 -3.35 -4.08
CA PHE A 180 -8.02 -2.94 -4.88
C PHE A 180 -8.06 -1.43 -4.95
N ASP A 181 -8.07 -0.90 -6.17
CA ASP A 181 -8.18 0.51 -6.45
C ASP A 181 -9.57 0.80 -7.02
N PHE A 182 -10.26 1.76 -6.40
CA PHE A 182 -11.60 2.16 -6.74
C PHE A 182 -11.58 3.63 -7.18
N TYR A 183 -11.47 3.86 -8.49
CA TYR A 183 -11.49 5.21 -9.03
C TYR A 183 -12.89 5.80 -8.87
N LEU A 184 -12.94 7.11 -8.63
CA LEU A 184 -14.20 7.80 -8.35
C LEU A 184 -15.09 7.95 -9.60
N ASP A 185 -14.61 7.56 -10.78
CA ASP A 185 -15.37 7.55 -12.05
C ASP A 185 -15.98 6.19 -12.39
N GLY A 186 -15.82 5.18 -11.52
CA GLY A 186 -16.36 3.83 -11.69
C GLY A 186 -15.37 2.81 -12.29
N ARG A 187 -14.14 3.21 -12.62
CA ARG A 187 -13.07 2.25 -12.89
C ARG A 187 -12.66 1.52 -11.60
N SER A 188 -12.31 0.24 -11.74
CA SER A 188 -11.74 -0.55 -10.64
C SER A 188 -10.57 -1.37 -11.14
N GLU A 189 -9.53 -1.50 -10.32
CA GLU A 189 -8.30 -2.22 -10.63
C GLU A 189 -7.92 -3.13 -9.47
N ILE A 190 -7.26 -4.24 -9.79
CA ILE A 190 -6.68 -5.17 -8.83
C ILE A 190 -5.17 -5.25 -9.08
N GLU A 191 -4.40 -5.31 -8.01
CA GLU A 191 -2.96 -5.53 -8.04
C GLU A 191 -2.61 -6.58 -6.97
N VAL A 192 -1.78 -7.55 -7.32
CA VAL A 192 -1.28 -8.56 -6.36
C VAL A 192 0.21 -8.35 -6.14
N TYR A 193 0.66 -8.55 -4.91
CA TYR A 193 2.04 -8.31 -4.50
C TYR A 193 2.59 -9.52 -3.75
N PRO A 194 3.21 -10.48 -4.47
CA PRO A 194 4.01 -11.52 -3.81
C PRO A 194 5.06 -10.84 -2.93
N THR A 195 5.13 -11.27 -1.67
CA THR A 195 5.98 -10.65 -0.66
C THR A 195 7.13 -11.58 -0.33
N ILE A 196 8.35 -11.07 -0.47
CA ILE A 196 9.57 -11.84 -0.27
C ILE A 196 10.39 -11.18 0.83
N TYR A 197 10.59 -11.89 1.92
CA TYR A 197 11.34 -11.43 3.08
C TYR A 197 12.85 -11.68 2.90
N GLN A 198 13.67 -10.90 3.60
CA GLN A 198 15.12 -10.98 3.47
C GLN A 198 15.67 -12.39 3.71
N GLU A 199 15.13 -13.09 4.71
CA GLU A 199 15.55 -14.45 5.04
C GLU A 199 15.37 -15.40 3.85
N GLU A 200 14.29 -15.22 3.09
CA GLU A 200 14.01 -15.98 1.89
C GLU A 200 14.92 -15.56 0.74
N LEU A 201 15.19 -14.25 0.60
CA LEU A 201 16.18 -13.73 -0.36
C LEU A 201 17.59 -14.25 -0.12
N GLN A 202 17.93 -14.73 1.08
CA GLN A 202 19.25 -15.33 1.34
C GLN A 202 19.33 -16.81 0.93
N ARG A 203 18.21 -17.46 0.63
CA ARG A 203 18.19 -18.87 0.23
C ARG A 203 18.64 -19.03 -1.22
N ALA A 204 19.58 -19.94 -1.46
CA ALA A 204 20.21 -20.11 -2.78
C ALA A 204 19.23 -20.57 -3.88
N ASP A 205 18.24 -21.41 -3.53
CA ASP A 205 17.18 -21.85 -4.42
C ASP A 205 16.27 -20.68 -4.85
N ILE A 206 15.92 -19.81 -3.89
CA ILE A 206 15.11 -18.61 -4.15
C ILE A 206 15.90 -17.61 -4.99
N GLN A 207 17.15 -17.32 -4.64
CA GLN A 207 18.01 -16.42 -5.43
C GLN A 207 18.13 -16.88 -6.88
N SER A 208 18.39 -18.17 -7.10
CA SER A 208 18.53 -18.74 -8.45
C SER A 208 17.25 -18.59 -9.28
N ARG A 209 16.08 -18.58 -8.64
CA ARG A 209 14.77 -18.41 -9.26
C ARG A 209 14.45 -16.94 -9.56
N ILE A 210 14.69 -16.02 -8.62
CA ILE A 210 14.18 -14.64 -8.71
C ILE A 210 15.19 -13.67 -9.32
N LEU A 211 16.49 -13.80 -9.02
CA LEU A 211 17.49 -12.80 -9.45
C LEU A 211 17.58 -12.66 -10.98
N PRO A 212 17.46 -13.75 -11.79
CA PRO A 212 17.43 -13.63 -13.24
C PRO A 212 16.22 -12.86 -13.79
N LEU A 213 15.16 -12.71 -13.00
CA LEU A 213 13.93 -12.01 -13.38
C LEU A 213 13.96 -10.52 -13.00
N LEU A 214 14.95 -10.09 -12.21
CA LEU A 214 15.04 -8.73 -11.72
C LEU A 214 15.94 -7.86 -12.62
N PRO A 215 15.60 -6.58 -12.80
CA PRO A 215 16.48 -5.64 -13.48
C PRO A 215 17.85 -5.52 -12.78
N PRO A 216 18.98 -5.40 -13.50
CA PRO A 216 20.30 -5.28 -12.89
C PRO A 216 20.41 -4.12 -11.89
N ARG A 217 19.75 -2.97 -12.14
CA ARG A 217 19.73 -1.82 -11.22
C ARG A 217 18.93 -2.09 -9.93
N ALA A 218 18.05 -3.09 -9.91
CA ALA A 218 17.31 -3.49 -8.71
C ALA A 218 18.21 -4.24 -7.70
N LEU A 219 19.21 -4.99 -8.18
CA LEU A 219 20.05 -5.85 -7.35
C LEU A 219 20.80 -5.12 -6.22
N PRO A 220 21.46 -3.96 -6.44
CA PRO A 220 22.08 -3.22 -5.34
C PRO A 220 21.05 -2.59 -4.39
N LEU A 221 19.84 -2.27 -4.86
CA LEU A 221 18.75 -1.73 -4.02
C LEU A 221 18.18 -2.82 -3.11
N LEU A 222 18.06 -4.05 -3.63
CA LEU A 222 17.58 -5.22 -2.87
C LEU A 222 18.40 -5.50 -1.60
N LYS A 223 19.71 -5.19 -1.62
CA LYS A 223 20.59 -5.37 -0.47
C LYS A 223 20.30 -4.37 0.66
N GLN A 224 19.58 -3.30 0.38
CA GLN A 224 19.32 -2.18 1.30
C GLN A 224 17.91 -2.24 1.93
N CYS A 225 17.10 -3.24 1.59
CA CYS A 225 15.76 -3.43 2.13
C CYS A 225 15.63 -4.79 2.84
N GLU A 226 14.56 -4.96 3.61
CA GLU A 226 14.26 -6.24 4.29
C GLU A 226 13.12 -7.00 3.61
N VAL A 227 12.29 -6.31 2.82
CA VAL A 227 11.18 -6.92 2.10
C VAL A 227 11.19 -6.41 0.66
N LEU A 228 11.01 -7.34 -0.28
CA LEU A 228 10.74 -7.05 -1.68
C LEU A 228 9.31 -7.47 -2.01
N GLN A 229 8.54 -6.57 -2.61
CA GLN A 229 7.26 -6.91 -3.21
C GLN A 229 7.26 -6.52 -4.69
N ILE A 230 6.57 -7.30 -5.53
CA ILE A 230 6.40 -7.00 -6.94
C ILE A 230 4.91 -6.79 -7.23
N GLY A 231 4.53 -5.57 -7.60
CA GLY A 231 3.16 -5.25 -7.98
C GLY A 231 2.84 -5.70 -9.40
N PHE A 232 1.99 -6.72 -9.51
CA PHE A 232 1.43 -7.22 -10.77
C PHE A 232 -0.01 -6.73 -10.92
N SER A 233 -0.31 -6.06 -12.02
CA SER A 233 -1.67 -5.64 -12.36
C SER A 233 -1.85 -5.49 -13.87
N PRO A 234 -3.00 -5.88 -14.45
CA PRO A 234 -3.33 -5.58 -15.84
C PRO A 234 -3.35 -4.08 -16.17
N ALA A 235 -3.59 -3.22 -15.16
CA ALA A 235 -3.60 -1.78 -15.32
C ALA A 235 -2.20 -1.17 -15.43
N ASN A 236 -1.19 -1.86 -14.93
CA ASN A 236 0.18 -1.37 -14.94
C ASN A 236 0.83 -1.62 -16.31
N LYS A 237 1.37 -0.56 -16.92
CA LYS A 237 2.18 -0.68 -18.17
C LYS A 237 3.47 -1.48 -17.97
N SER A 238 3.91 -1.62 -16.73
CA SER A 238 5.12 -2.33 -16.30
C SER A 238 4.97 -2.62 -14.81
N ASN A 239 5.49 -3.76 -14.34
CA ASN A 239 5.44 -4.11 -12.92
C ASN A 239 6.14 -3.04 -12.08
N ILE A 240 5.85 -3.03 -10.79
CA ILE A 240 6.45 -2.08 -9.84
C ILE A 240 7.18 -2.87 -8.76
N LEU A 241 8.46 -2.60 -8.58
CA LEU A 241 9.27 -3.17 -7.52
C LEU A 241 9.15 -2.28 -6.29
N TYR A 242 8.64 -2.83 -5.20
CA TYR A 242 8.53 -2.17 -3.91
C TYR A 242 9.61 -2.71 -2.98
N PHE A 243 10.51 -1.83 -2.57
CA PHE A 243 11.56 -2.08 -1.60
C PHE A 243 11.09 -1.53 -0.26
N ASP A 244 10.80 -2.42 0.68
CA ASP A 244 10.20 -2.09 1.96
C ASP A 244 11.16 -2.36 3.12
N PHE A 245 10.96 -1.66 4.23
CA PHE A 245 11.88 -1.63 5.38
C PHE A 245 13.31 -1.27 4.92
N VAL A 246 13.43 -0.15 4.20
CA VAL A 246 14.72 0.36 3.74
C VAL A 246 15.58 0.76 4.94
N ARG A 247 16.75 0.12 5.10
CA ARG A 247 17.63 0.28 6.29
C ARG A 247 18.29 1.65 6.35
N ASP A 248 18.86 2.10 5.23
CA ASP A 248 19.44 3.43 5.08
C ASP A 248 18.67 4.18 3.99
N SER A 249 17.58 4.84 4.40
CA SER A 249 16.70 5.55 3.48
C SER A 249 17.38 6.74 2.79
N ASN A 250 18.38 7.36 3.41
CA ASN A 250 19.12 8.45 2.78
C ASN A 250 19.90 7.93 1.56
N THR A 251 20.77 6.95 1.79
CA THR A 251 21.58 6.33 0.73
C THR A 251 20.70 5.68 -0.33
N PHE A 252 19.60 5.02 0.07
CA PHE A 252 18.68 4.40 -0.87
C PHE A 252 18.07 5.42 -1.83
N ILE A 253 17.51 6.52 -1.30
CA ILE A 253 16.88 7.56 -2.12
C ILE A 253 17.91 8.28 -2.99
N ASP A 254 19.11 8.53 -2.47
CA ASP A 254 20.19 9.13 -3.27
C ASP A 254 20.59 8.25 -4.46
N ASN A 255 20.66 6.93 -4.25
CA ASN A 255 20.98 5.95 -5.29
C ASN A 255 19.93 5.85 -6.41
N LEU A 256 18.71 6.36 -6.20
CA LEU A 256 17.71 6.44 -7.28
C LEU A 256 18.07 7.48 -8.33
N GLY A 257 18.89 8.48 -7.97
CA GLY A 257 19.25 9.58 -8.88
C GLY A 257 18.06 10.47 -9.29
N ASN A 258 16.97 10.46 -8.51
CA ASN A 258 15.78 11.27 -8.78
C ASN A 258 15.70 12.46 -7.82
N GLU A 259 15.84 13.68 -8.35
CA GLU A 259 15.94 14.90 -7.54
C GLU A 259 14.63 15.26 -6.82
N MET A 260 13.46 15.01 -7.42
CA MET A 260 12.19 15.24 -6.74
C MET A 260 12.00 14.26 -5.58
N ALA A 261 12.38 12.99 -5.75
CA ALA A 261 12.37 12.01 -4.66
C ALA A 261 13.27 12.45 -3.48
N LYS A 262 14.46 12.98 -3.77
CA LYS A 262 15.36 13.56 -2.75
C LYS A 262 14.72 14.75 -2.03
N LYS A 263 14.02 15.63 -2.75
CA LYS A 263 13.31 16.78 -2.14
C LYS A 263 12.21 16.32 -1.18
N VAL A 264 11.39 15.35 -1.60
CA VAL A 264 10.38 14.75 -0.71
C VAL A 264 11.05 14.13 0.51
N HIS A 265 12.11 13.34 0.31
CA HIS A 265 12.83 12.70 1.40
C HIS A 265 13.51 13.69 2.36
N ALA A 266 13.96 14.86 1.87
CA ALA A 266 14.52 15.92 2.68
C ALA A 266 13.60 16.38 3.81
N TYR A 267 12.30 16.47 3.55
CA TYR A 267 11.31 16.78 4.58
C TYR A 267 11.23 15.66 5.63
N TYR A 268 11.17 14.41 5.20
CA TYR A 268 10.96 13.25 6.08
C TYR A 268 12.17 12.84 6.92
N ARG A 269 13.39 13.25 6.54
CA ARG A 269 14.61 13.05 7.35
C ARG A 269 14.49 13.58 8.79
N HIS A 270 13.60 14.54 9.02
CA HIS A 270 13.39 15.18 10.31
C HIS A 270 12.04 14.83 10.96
N GLN A 271 11.31 13.85 10.41
CA GLN A 271 10.01 13.41 10.92
C GLN A 271 10.14 12.09 11.68
N PRO A 272 9.22 11.77 12.62
CA PRO A 272 9.23 10.52 13.37
C PRO A 272 8.72 9.34 12.53
N VAL A 273 9.40 9.04 11.43
CA VAL A 273 9.09 7.93 10.52
C VAL A 273 9.63 6.62 11.12
N LYS A 274 8.81 5.57 11.08
CA LYS A 274 9.19 4.22 11.53
C LYS A 274 9.95 3.44 10.48
N HIS A 275 9.49 3.48 9.22
CA HIS A 275 10.21 2.91 8.09
C HIS A 275 9.76 3.56 6.77
N VAL A 276 10.52 3.31 5.72
CA VAL A 276 10.30 3.82 4.36
C VAL A 276 10.10 2.66 3.41
N LEU A 277 9.09 2.77 2.55
CA LEU A 277 8.84 1.88 1.41
C LEU A 277 9.00 2.69 0.12
N VAL A 278 9.72 2.15 -0.85
CA VAL A 278 9.96 2.78 -2.14
C VAL A 278 9.51 1.88 -3.28
N GLY A 279 8.56 2.37 -4.09
CA GLY A 279 8.14 1.73 -5.33
C GLY A 279 8.85 2.34 -6.55
N VAL A 280 9.41 1.51 -7.42
CA VAL A 280 10.02 1.93 -8.69
C VAL A 280 9.46 1.07 -9.82
N SER A 281 9.12 1.69 -10.96
CA SER A 281 8.70 0.92 -12.14
C SER A 281 9.86 0.04 -12.62
N GLU A 282 9.57 -1.21 -12.93
CA GLU A 282 10.53 -2.16 -13.50
C GLU A 282 11.17 -1.60 -14.78
N LYS A 283 10.37 -0.97 -15.64
CA LYS A 283 10.85 -0.31 -16.86
C LYS A 283 11.93 0.74 -16.59
N ASP A 284 11.77 1.53 -15.53
CA ASP A 284 12.70 2.61 -15.17
C ASP A 284 14.04 2.06 -14.65
N LEU A 285 14.02 0.84 -14.09
CA LEU A 285 15.24 0.14 -13.66
C LEU A 285 16.05 -0.43 -14.84
N TYR A 286 15.44 -0.57 -16.02
CA TYR A 286 16.15 -0.82 -17.28
C TYR A 286 16.54 0.46 -18.02
N ALA A 287 15.92 1.58 -17.70
CA ALA A 287 16.18 2.87 -18.35
C ALA A 287 17.48 3.53 -17.84
N SER A 288 17.90 4.57 -18.54
CA SER A 288 19.05 5.40 -18.14
C SER A 288 18.78 6.19 -16.85
N SER A 289 17.53 6.57 -16.59
CA SER A 289 17.10 7.33 -15.42
C SER A 289 15.80 6.77 -14.83
N ILE A 290 15.66 6.91 -13.51
CA ILE A 290 14.42 6.59 -12.80
C ILE A 290 13.56 7.85 -12.74
N GLU A 291 12.48 7.87 -13.52
CA GLU A 291 11.58 9.01 -13.60
C GLU A 291 10.41 8.86 -12.63
N LYS A 292 9.96 7.62 -12.38
CA LYS A 292 8.79 7.33 -11.56
C LYS A 292 9.18 6.66 -10.26
N VAL A 293 8.88 7.33 -9.15
CA VAL A 293 9.16 6.84 -7.80
C VAL A 293 7.90 6.99 -6.95
N LYS A 294 7.52 5.95 -6.23
CA LYS A 294 6.50 6.01 -5.18
C LYS A 294 7.22 5.98 -3.84
N LEU A 295 7.05 7.00 -3.02
CA LEU A 295 7.65 7.11 -1.70
C LEU A 295 6.59 6.97 -0.64
N TYR A 296 6.84 6.15 0.37
CA TYR A 296 5.89 5.96 1.46
C TYR A 296 6.60 5.98 2.80
N TYR A 297 6.01 6.70 3.75
CA TYR A 297 6.59 6.99 5.06
C TYR A 297 5.62 6.59 6.15
N PHE A 298 6.00 5.57 6.93
CA PHE A 298 5.13 4.96 7.92
C PHE A 298 5.31 5.58 9.31
N LYS A 299 4.21 5.63 10.04
CA LYS A 299 4.10 5.99 11.45
C LYS A 299 3.34 4.87 12.18
N LYS A 300 3.73 4.59 13.41
CA LYS A 300 2.98 3.76 14.37
C LYS A 300 2.61 4.66 15.53
#